data_AF-A0A651HCF4-F1
#
_entry.id   AF-A0A651HCF4-F1
#
_cell.length_a   1.000
_cell.length_b   1.000
_cell.length_c   1.000
_cell.angle_alpha   90.00
_cell.angle_beta   90.00
_cell.angle_gamma   90.00
#
_symmetry.space_group_name_H-M   'P 1'
#
loop_
_entity.id
_entity.type
_entity.pdbx_description
1 polymer ?
#
loop_
_entity_poly.entity_id
_entity_poly.type
_entity_poly.pdbx_seq_one_letter_code
_entity_poly.pdbx_strand_id
1 'polypeptide(L)'
;MLDLIKKTMLAGVGAAVLTKEKAEAALNELVEKGKISAEEARETAARISEDGKKEFDSASKALQKRIEKLVDQVSGKNRERIDLLEARVAALEAHLEDSKTSGTKKSSKSDS
;
A
#
# COMPACT_ATOMS: atom_id res chain seq x y z
N MET A 1 4.41 -12.83 -5.06
CA MET A 1 4.83 -11.41 -5.18
C MET A 1 4.90 -10.97 -6.63
N LEU A 2 5.75 -11.56 -7.48
CA LEU A 2 5.87 -11.19 -8.91
C LEU A 2 4.54 -11.21 -9.68
N ASP A 3 3.70 -12.20 -9.42
CA ASP A 3 2.41 -12.34 -10.10
C ASP A 3 1.41 -11.23 -9.75
N LEU A 4 1.47 -10.72 -8.52
CA LEU A 4 0.63 -9.60 -8.07
C LEU A 4 1.10 -8.29 -8.71
N ILE A 5 2.41 -8.07 -8.81
CA ILE A 5 2.99 -6.91 -9.50
C ILE A 5 2.63 -6.92 -10.98
N LYS A 6 2.72 -8.08 -11.64
CA LYS A 6 2.30 -8.22 -13.04
C LYS A 6 0.82 -7.89 -13.20
N LYS A 7 -0.04 -8.39 -12.32
CA LYS A 7 -1.48 -8.12 -12.36
C LYS A 7 -1.81 -6.65 -12.09
N THR A 8 -1.15 -5.99 -11.13
CA THR A 8 -1.36 -4.55 -10.88
C THR A 8 -0.82 -3.70 -12.01
N MET A 9 0.30 -4.08 -12.63
CA MET A 9 0.84 -3.38 -13.78
C MET A 9 -0.07 -3.54 -15.00
N LEU A 10 -0.58 -4.75 -15.27
CA LEU A 10 -1.54 -5.02 -16.34
C LEU A 10 -2.88 -4.31 -16.11
N ALA A 11 -3.34 -4.24 -14.86
CA ALA A 11 -4.53 -3.47 -14.48
C ALA A 11 -4.30 -1.96 -14.64
N GLY A 12 -3.11 -1.45 -14.30
CA GLY A 12 -2.73 -0.05 -14.53
C GLY A 12 -2.68 0.29 -16.02
N VAL A 13 -2.16 -0.61 -16.85
CA VAL A 13 -2.17 -0.48 -18.31
C VAL A 13 -3.61 -0.54 -18.84
N GLY A 14 -4.44 -1.47 -18.35
CA GLY A 14 -5.85 -1.56 -18.73
C GLY A 14 -6.65 -0.32 -18.35
N ALA A 15 -6.40 0.25 -17.17
CA ALA A 15 -7.01 1.51 -16.74
C ALA A 15 -6.55 2.71 -17.60
N ALA A 16 -5.28 2.73 -18.03
CA ALA A 16 -4.76 3.75 -18.96
C ALA A 16 -5.37 3.66 -20.37
N VAL A 17 -5.86 2.49 -20.77
CA VAL A 17 -6.60 2.32 -22.04
C VAL A 17 -8.04 2.84 -21.92
N LEU A 18 -8.62 2.88 -20.72
CA LEU A 18 -9.99 3.32 -20.43
C LEU A 18 -10.07 4.80 -19.99
N THR A 19 -9.16 5.65 -20.47
CA THR A 19 -9.20 7.09 -20.13
C THR A 19 -10.30 7.82 -20.88
N LYS A 20 -10.63 9.03 -20.41
CA LYS A 20 -11.65 9.89 -21.04
C LYS A 20 -11.37 10.10 -22.53
N GLU A 21 -10.12 10.37 -22.90
CA GLU A 21 -9.71 10.61 -24.29
C GLU A 21 -9.92 9.37 -25.16
N LYS A 22 -9.68 8.18 -24.60
CA LYS A 22 -9.89 6.91 -25.30
C LYS A 22 -11.36 6.55 -25.43
N ALA A 23 -12.16 6.86 -24.41
CA ALA A 23 -13.61 6.69 -24.45
C ALA A 23 -14.25 7.64 -25.48
N GLU A 24 -13.85 8.91 -25.51
CA GLU A 24 -14.32 9.89 -26.50
C GLU A 24 -13.94 9.48 -27.93
N ALA A 25 -12.70 9.00 -28.14
CA ALA A 25 -12.28 8.49 -29.44
C ALA A 25 -13.10 7.28 -29.90
N ALA A 26 -13.40 6.33 -29.01
CA ALA A 26 -14.21 5.16 -29.32
C ALA A 26 -15.68 5.53 -29.65
N LEU A 27 -16.25 6.51 -28.94
CA LEU A 27 -17.58 7.02 -29.22
C LEU A 27 -17.62 7.74 -30.58
N ASN A 28 -16.62 8.55 -30.92
CA ASN A 28 -16.53 9.19 -32.23
C ASN A 28 -16.42 8.18 -33.38
N GLU A 29 -15.66 7.09 -33.20
CA GLU A 29 -15.56 6.03 -34.21
C GLU A 29 -16.93 5.34 -34.46
N LEU A 30 -17.76 5.21 -33.43
CA LEU A 30 -19.12 4.69 -33.56
C LEU A 30 -20.04 5.65 -34.32
N VAL A 31 -19.85 6.96 -34.17
CA VAL A 31 -20.55 8.00 -34.95
C VAL A 31 -20.13 7.94 -36.41
N GLU A 32 -18.82 7.88 -36.70
CA GLU A 32 -18.30 7.80 -38.07
C GLU A 32 -18.78 6.55 -38.81
N LYS A 33 -18.94 5.43 -38.08
CA LYS A 33 -19.50 4.18 -38.60
C LYS A 33 -21.03 4.21 -38.73
N GLY A 34 -21.69 5.31 -38.37
CA GLY A 34 -23.14 5.48 -38.39
C GLY A 34 -23.88 4.57 -37.39
N LYS A 35 -23.18 4.04 -36.38
CA LYS A 35 -23.77 3.13 -35.38
C LYS A 35 -24.51 3.85 -34.27
N ILE A 36 -24.12 5.09 -33.99
CA ILE A 36 -24.77 5.98 -33.02
C ILE A 36 -24.81 7.40 -33.60
N SER A 37 -25.77 8.20 -33.14
CA SER A 37 -25.81 9.62 -33.48
C SER A 37 -24.78 10.44 -32.70
N ALA A 38 -24.39 11.60 -33.23
CA ALA A 38 -23.51 12.52 -32.52
C ALA A 38 -24.10 13.00 -31.18
N GLU A 39 -25.43 13.07 -31.09
CA GLU A 39 -26.14 13.46 -29.88
C GLU A 39 -26.06 12.35 -28.81
N GLU A 40 -26.31 11.09 -29.20
CA GLU A 40 -26.16 9.94 -28.29
C GLU A 40 -24.72 9.77 -27.80
N ALA A 41 -23.72 10.03 -28.65
CA ALA A 41 -22.32 10.02 -28.26
C ALA A 41 -22.01 11.06 -27.19
N ARG A 42 -22.52 12.30 -27.35
CA ARG A 42 -22.35 13.38 -26.38
C ARG A 42 -23.04 13.08 -25.05
N GLU A 43 -24.28 12.60 -25.11
CA GLU A 43 -25.04 12.25 -23.91
C GLU A 43 -24.36 11.11 -23.14
N THR A 44 -23.85 10.11 -23.86
CA THR A 44 -23.13 8.98 -23.26
C THR A 44 -21.80 9.41 -22.66
N ALA A 45 -21.03 10.27 -23.33
CA ALA A 45 -19.79 10.83 -22.81
C ALA A 45 -20.04 11.66 -21.53
N ALA A 46 -21.12 12.45 -21.50
CA ALA A 46 -21.52 13.23 -20.33
C ALA A 46 -21.85 12.32 -19.14
N ARG A 47 -22.66 11.26 -19.35
CA ARG A 47 -22.97 10.27 -18.29
C ARG A 47 -21.72 9.57 -17.78
N ILE A 48 -20.84 9.08 -18.67
CA ILE A 48 -19.58 8.44 -18.29
C ILE A 48 -18.73 9.39 -17.43
N SER A 49 -18.67 10.67 -17.78
CA SER A 49 -17.89 11.64 -17.01
C SER A 49 -18.48 11.94 -15.64
N GLU A 50 -19.81 12.00 -15.52
CA GLU A 50 -20.50 12.30 -14.26
C GLU A 50 -20.51 11.08 -13.32
N ASP A 51 -20.95 9.93 -13.83
CA ASP A 51 -21.00 8.68 -13.08
C ASP A 51 -19.60 8.17 -12.74
N GLY A 52 -18.68 8.24 -13.71
CA GLY A 52 -17.29 7.83 -13.51
C GLY A 52 -16.60 8.63 -12.42
N LYS A 53 -16.87 9.94 -12.31
CA LYS A 53 -16.29 10.77 -11.23
C LYS A 53 -16.84 10.37 -9.86
N LYS A 54 -18.13 10.09 -9.74
CA LYS A 54 -18.77 9.63 -8.51
C LYS A 54 -18.26 8.27 -8.06
N GLU A 55 -18.19 7.31 -8.98
CA GLU A 55 -17.67 5.98 -8.69
C GLU A 55 -16.19 6.03 -8.33
N PHE A 56 -15.40 6.82 -9.05
CA PHE A 56 -13.97 6.99 -8.77
C PHE A 56 -13.73 7.56 -7.36
N ASP A 57 -14.49 8.57 -6.94
CA ASP A 57 -14.39 9.15 -5.59
C ASP A 57 -14.74 8.12 -4.51
N SER A 58 -15.81 7.33 -4.73
CA SER A 58 -16.23 6.27 -3.81
C SER A 58 -15.18 5.16 -3.71
N ALA A 59 -14.68 4.69 -4.86
CA ALA A 59 -13.64 3.68 -4.94
C ALA A 59 -12.34 4.15 -4.31
N SER A 60 -11.94 5.42 -4.54
CA SER A 60 -10.75 6.03 -3.96
C SER A 60 -10.84 6.09 -2.44
N LYS A 61 -11.99 6.50 -1.88
CA LYS A 61 -12.23 6.50 -0.42
C LYS A 61 -12.18 5.09 0.16
N ALA A 62 -12.77 4.12 -0.51
CA ALA A 62 -12.74 2.72 -0.08
C ALA A 62 -11.31 2.15 -0.11
N LEU A 63 -10.55 2.48 -1.15
CA LEU A 63 -9.16 2.09 -1.30
C LEU A 63 -8.28 2.71 -0.21
N GLN A 64 -8.44 4.01 0.05
CA GLN A 64 -7.70 4.72 1.09
C GLN A 64 -7.92 4.09 2.46
N LYS A 65 -9.17 3.80 2.83
CA LYS A 65 -9.49 3.08 4.08
C LYS A 65 -8.86 1.68 4.16
N ARG A 66 -8.75 0.97 3.03
CA ARG A 66 -8.09 -0.34 2.99
C ARG A 66 -6.59 -0.20 3.18
N ILE A 67 -5.96 0.80 2.56
CA ILE A 67 -4.53 1.08 2.70
C ILE A 67 -4.22 1.49 4.14
N GLU A 68 -4.98 2.39 4.75
CA GLU A 68 -4.83 2.79 6.15
C GLU A 68 -4.87 1.57 7.08
N LYS A 69 -5.88 0.70 6.95
CA LYS A 69 -5.98 -0.52 7.76
C LYS A 69 -4.76 -1.44 7.60
N LEU A 70 -4.25 -1.59 6.38
CA LEU A 70 -3.05 -2.40 6.13
C LEU A 70 -1.81 -1.79 6.77
N VAL A 71 -1.65 -0.47 6.66
CA VAL A 71 -0.53 0.26 7.27
C VAL A 71 -0.60 0.17 8.80
N ASP A 72 -1.76 0.34 9.39
CA ASP A 72 -1.96 0.24 10.85
C ASP A 72 -1.65 -1.16 11.36
N GLN A 73 -2.13 -2.20 10.67
CA GLN A 73 -1.83 -3.60 11.02
C GLN A 73 -0.33 -3.92 10.95
N VAL A 74 0.37 -3.41 9.94
CA VAL A 74 1.81 -3.62 9.78
C VAL A 74 2.60 -2.83 10.83
N SER A 75 2.21 -1.58 11.07
CA SER A 75 2.88 -0.70 12.03
C SER A 75 2.74 -1.19 13.47
N GLY A 76 1.56 -1.67 13.86
CA GLY A 76 1.32 -2.27 15.17
C GLY A 76 2.19 -3.50 15.42
N LYS A 77 2.25 -4.41 14.44
CA LYS A 77 3.10 -5.61 14.50
C LYS A 77 4.59 -5.29 14.57
N ASN A 78 5.02 -4.22 13.90
CA ASN A 78 6.42 -3.79 13.93
C ASN A 78 6.79 -3.17 15.28
N ARG A 79 5.89 -2.41 15.91
CA ARG A 79 6.10 -1.86 17.25
C ARG A 79 6.30 -2.95 18.29
N GLU A 80 5.41 -3.93 18.33
CA GLU A 80 5.52 -5.06 19.27
C GLU A 80 6.83 -5.83 19.10
N ARG A 81 7.29 -6.00 17.85
CA ARG A 81 8.59 -6.64 17.57
C ARG A 81 9.78 -5.79 18.03
N ILE A 82 9.68 -4.47 17.92
CA ILE A 82 10.73 -3.54 18.39
C ILE A 82 10.80 -3.58 19.91
N ASP A 83 9.67 -3.48 20.61
CA ASP A 83 9.62 -3.50 22.08
C ASP A 83 10.23 -4.82 22.63
N LEU A 84 9.92 -5.95 21.98
CA LEU A 84 10.45 -7.26 22.37
C LEU A 84 11.96 -7.38 22.10
N LEU A 85 12.46 -6.73 21.04
CA LEU A 85 13.89 -6.64 20.78
C LEU A 85 14.59 -5.75 21.80
N GLU A 86 14.03 -4.59 22.16
CA GLU A 86 14.56 -3.70 23.19
C GLU A 86 14.66 -4.41 24.54
N ALA A 87 13.61 -5.15 24.94
CA ALA A 87 13.63 -5.94 26.16
C ALA A 87 14.74 -7.02 26.16
N ARG A 88 14.97 -7.68 25.02
CA ARG A 88 16.06 -8.67 24.89
C ARG A 88 17.44 -8.02 24.95
N VAL A 89 17.60 -6.84 24.34
CA VAL A 89 18.85 -6.08 24.39
C VAL A 89 19.14 -5.66 25.83
N ALA A 90 18.16 -5.08 26.54
CA ALA A 90 18.32 -4.69 27.94
C ALA A 90 18.68 -5.89 28.84
N ALA A 91 18.05 -7.05 28.63
CA ALA A 91 18.39 -8.27 29.37
C ALA A 91 19.83 -8.74 29.09
N LEU A 92 20.28 -8.68 27.83
CA LEU A 92 21.65 -9.04 27.47
C LEU A 92 22.67 -8.05 28.03
N GLU A 93 22.36 -6.76 28.04
CA GLU A 93 23.18 -5.71 28.65
C GLU A 93 23.34 -5.92 30.16
N ALA A 94 22.24 -6.20 30.87
CA ALA A 94 22.28 -6.52 32.30
C ALA A 94 23.14 -7.76 32.60
N HIS A 95 23.01 -8.83 31.80
CA HIS A 95 23.82 -10.04 31.93
C HIS A 95 25.32 -9.78 31.66
N LEU A 96 25.64 -8.85 30.76
CA LEU A 96 27.02 -8.43 30.49
C LEU A 96 27.61 -7.62 31.65
N GLU A 97 26.82 -6.76 32.29
CA GLU A 97 27.25 -6.05 33.50
C GLU A 97 27.48 -7.00 34.68
N ASP A 98 26.59 -7.96 34.91
CA ASP A 98 26.76 -9.00 35.94
C ASP A 98 27.99 -9.90 35.67
N SER A 99 28.26 -10.21 34.41
CA SER A 99 29.46 -10.97 34.02
C SER A 99 30.75 -10.16 34.22
N LYS A 100 30.71 -8.83 34.03
CA LYS A 100 31.86 -7.95 34.30
C LYS A 100 32.11 -7.76 35.80
N THR A 101 31.06 -7.64 36.61
CA THR A 101 31.20 -7.48 38.07
C THR A 101 31.63 -8.76 38.79
N SER A 102 31.26 -9.94 38.26
CA SER A 102 31.72 -11.23 38.78
C SER A 102 33.18 -11.57 38.42
N GLY A 103 33.73 -11.02 37.33
CA GLY A 103 35.14 -11.13 36.97
C GLY A 103 36.08 -10.40 37.95
N THR A 104 35.69 -9.22 38.45
CA THR A 104 36.52 -8.42 39.35
C THR A 104 36.65 -9.03 40.76
N LYS A 105 35.61 -9.71 41.26
CA LYS A 105 35.62 -10.38 42.57
C LYS A 105 36.52 -11.62 42.66
N LYS A 106 36.90 -12.23 41.53
CA LYS A 106 37.78 -13.41 41.52
C LYS A 106 39.27 -13.04 41.57
N SER A 107 39.63 -11.82 41.18
CA SER A 107 41.01 -11.32 41.21
C SER A 107 41.47 -10.86 42.61
N SER A 108 40.55 -10.49 43.52
CA SER A 108 40.90 -10.02 44.86
C SER A 108 40.93 -11.11 45.94
N LYS A 109 40.82 -12.39 45.57
CA LYS A 109 40.83 -13.54 46.49
C LYS A 109 42.06 -14.46 46.32
N SER A 110 43.01 -14.06 45.48
CA SER A 110 44.27 -14.80 45.25
C SER A 110 45.47 -14.24 46.03
N ASP A 111 45.33 -13.08 46.68
CA ASP A 111 46.38 -12.44 47.48
C ASP A 111 45.94 -12.31 48.96
N SER A 112 45.68 -13.44 49.63
CA SER A 112 45.72 -13.58 51.09
C SER A 112 45.93 -15.04 51.48
#